data_AF-A0A653K1C4-F1
#
_entry.id   AF-A0A653K1C4-F1
#
_cell.length_a   1.000
_cell.length_b   1.000
_cell.length_c   1.000
_cell.angle_alpha   90.00
_cell.angle_beta   90.00
_cell.angle_gamma   90.00
#
_symmetry.space_group_name_H-M   'P 1'
#
loop_
_entity.id
_entity.type
_entity.pdbx_description
1 polymer ?
#
loop_
_entity_poly.entity_id
_entity_poly.type
_entity_poly.pdbx_seq_one_letter_code
_entity_poly.pdbx_strand_id
1 'polypeptide(L)'
;MAFKSFERSHLELSILAILGSLMTSLSHAESIAPASPATVDACVALAANAERLACYDRLFKAPTIIPTQVQTDAAPVVAATMPVVESNEPAKPESLKDKVVQKVSDLHLLGAAPKFDPNVSLLDRRWELSEESKLGVWNIRAYQPVYLLPVFWTSDKNEFPTSPNPENTVKDKQELTSSEAKFQLSFKTKAWENIFGNNGDLWLGYTQSSRWQVYNSEESRPFRETNYEPEASLMFRTNYEILGLNARLLGVTLNHQSNGRSDPLSRSWNRVIFNLGFEKDNFALMLRPWYRVEEDAKDDNNPDIKDYIGRGDLTAFYRKGNNDFSLMLRHSLKGGDRSHGAVQFDWAFPIKDKLRGHLQIFDGYGESLIDYNHRATYVGLGVSLMNWY
;
A
#
# COMPACT_ATOMS: atom_id res chain seq x y z
N MET A 1 -45.85 53.67 -17.24
CA MET A 1 -45.12 53.88 -15.96
C MET A 1 -43.99 52.87 -15.93
N ALA A 2 -42.76 53.35 -16.10
CA ALA A 2 -41.56 52.52 -16.20
C ALA A 2 -40.94 52.34 -14.81
N PHE A 3 -40.68 51.09 -14.41
CA PHE A 3 -39.81 50.79 -13.28
C PHE A 3 -38.58 50.05 -13.81
N LYS A 4 -37.42 50.71 -13.70
CA LYS A 4 -36.09 50.16 -13.99
C LYS A 4 -35.68 49.22 -12.85
N SER A 5 -35.18 48.05 -13.20
CA SER A 5 -34.48 47.15 -12.28
C SER A 5 -33.10 47.75 -11.93
N PHE A 6 -32.81 47.85 -10.65
CA PHE A 6 -31.46 48.15 -10.17
C PHE A 6 -30.64 46.86 -10.14
N GLU A 7 -29.61 46.80 -10.97
CA GLU A 7 -28.48 45.87 -10.84
C GLU A 7 -27.69 46.22 -9.57
N ARG A 8 -27.26 45.20 -8.81
CA ARG A 8 -26.22 45.34 -7.78
C ARG A 8 -24.99 44.57 -8.25
N SER A 9 -23.92 45.32 -8.51
CA SER A 9 -22.60 44.77 -8.81
C SER A 9 -21.93 44.26 -7.53
N HIS A 10 -21.09 43.24 -7.71
CA HIS A 10 -20.12 42.79 -6.73
C HIS A 10 -19.04 43.85 -6.51
N LEU A 11 -18.64 44.08 -5.26
CA LEU A 11 -17.32 44.61 -4.93
C LEU A 11 -16.86 44.10 -3.56
N GLU A 12 -15.74 43.39 -3.62
CA GLU A 12 -14.73 43.10 -2.61
C GLU A 12 -14.97 43.59 -1.18
N LEU A 13 -15.07 42.63 -0.24
CA LEU A 13 -14.62 42.83 1.14
C LEU A 13 -13.52 41.82 1.48
N SER A 14 -12.34 42.23 1.05
CA SER A 14 -11.00 41.96 1.53
C SER A 14 -10.90 41.59 3.01
N ILE A 15 -10.33 40.41 3.28
CA ILE A 15 -9.03 40.25 3.94
C ILE A 15 -8.68 41.37 4.95
N LEU A 16 -9.32 41.37 6.14
CA LEU A 16 -8.87 42.13 7.32
C LEU A 16 -9.69 41.75 8.58
N ALA A 17 -9.67 40.48 8.98
CA ALA A 17 -10.31 40.03 10.22
C ALA A 17 -9.65 38.79 10.89
N ILE A 18 -8.33 38.57 10.73
CA ILE A 18 -7.59 37.49 11.44
C ILE A 18 -6.23 37.98 11.95
N LEU A 19 -6.12 39.23 12.41
CA LEU A 19 -4.97 39.69 13.20
C LEU A 19 -5.48 40.37 14.47
N GLY A 20 -5.59 39.61 15.56
CA GLY A 20 -6.05 40.18 16.83
C GLY A 20 -6.24 39.19 17.97
N SER A 21 -5.29 38.27 18.19
CA SER A 21 -5.20 37.53 19.46
C SER A 21 -3.93 36.67 19.55
N LEU A 22 -2.75 37.30 19.59
CA LEU A 22 -1.51 36.58 19.96
C LEU A 22 -0.53 37.48 20.71
N MET A 23 -0.82 37.76 21.98
CA MET A 23 0.07 38.28 23.04
C MET A 23 -0.66 37.93 24.35
N THR A 24 -0.19 37.24 25.39
CA THR A 24 1.10 36.74 25.86
C THR A 24 0.80 35.86 27.09
N SER A 25 1.38 34.66 27.19
CA SER A 25 1.87 34.09 28.46
C SER A 25 2.92 33.02 28.16
N LEU A 26 4.15 33.46 27.92
CA LEU A 26 5.32 32.57 27.96
C LEU A 26 5.70 32.35 29.43
N SER A 27 5.08 31.36 30.06
CA SER A 27 5.63 30.74 31.25
C SER A 27 6.83 29.92 30.81
N HIS A 28 8.05 30.37 31.14
CA HIS A 28 9.24 29.54 31.03
C HIS A 28 9.12 28.42 32.07
N ALA A 29 8.76 27.21 31.63
CA ALA A 29 9.06 26.02 32.40
C ALA A 29 10.56 25.77 32.26
N GLU A 30 11.31 25.90 33.36
CA GLU A 30 12.67 25.37 33.42
C GLU A 30 12.63 23.87 33.11
N SER A 31 13.16 23.50 31.96
CA SER A 31 13.46 22.12 31.61
C SER A 31 14.61 21.64 32.51
N ILE A 32 14.27 21.17 33.70
CA ILE A 32 15.16 20.29 34.47
C ILE A 32 15.43 19.09 33.55
N ALA A 33 16.70 18.84 33.21
CA ALA A 33 17.09 17.66 32.45
C ALA A 33 16.47 16.43 33.13
N PRO A 34 15.55 15.70 32.48
CA PRO A 34 14.89 14.60 33.15
C PRO A 34 15.93 13.52 33.40
N ALA A 35 15.96 12.98 34.61
CA ALA A 35 16.81 11.85 34.97
C ALA A 35 16.70 10.76 33.90
N SER A 36 17.84 10.18 33.50
CA SER A 36 17.83 8.99 32.66
C SER A 36 17.14 7.88 33.44
N PRO A 37 16.03 7.30 32.94
CA PRO A 37 15.35 6.24 33.64
C PRO A 37 16.30 5.06 33.80
N ALA A 38 16.46 4.57 35.04
CA ALA A 38 17.37 3.46 35.33
C ALA A 38 16.77 2.09 34.97
N THR A 39 15.43 1.98 34.91
CA THR A 39 14.71 0.72 34.68
C THR A 39 13.41 0.93 33.91
N VAL A 40 12.91 -0.13 33.27
CA VAL A 40 11.62 -0.15 32.54
C VAL A 40 10.45 0.23 33.45
N ASP A 41 10.47 -0.23 34.70
CA ASP A 41 9.42 0.05 35.71
C ASP A 41 9.31 1.54 36.04
N ALA A 42 10.41 2.30 35.95
CA ALA A 42 10.38 3.74 36.15
C ALA A 42 9.54 4.47 35.09
N CYS A 43 9.52 3.93 33.85
CA CYS A 43 8.69 4.49 32.79
C CYS A 43 7.21 4.17 32.98
N VAL A 44 6.87 2.96 33.46
CA VAL A 44 5.47 2.55 33.74
C VAL A 44 4.78 3.50 34.72
N ALA A 45 5.52 3.99 35.72
CA ALA A 45 5.01 4.89 36.75
C ALA A 45 4.61 6.29 36.24
N LEU A 46 5.04 6.70 35.03
CA LEU A 46 4.72 8.00 34.46
C LEU A 46 3.26 8.04 34.03
N ALA A 47 2.45 8.92 34.62
CA ALA A 47 1.00 8.99 34.36
C ALA A 47 0.67 9.54 32.95
N ALA A 48 1.49 10.45 32.42
CA ALA A 48 1.27 11.04 31.10
C ALA A 48 1.83 10.12 30.01
N ASN A 49 0.99 9.76 29.04
CA ASN A 49 1.36 8.86 27.93
C ASN A 49 2.57 9.37 27.13
N ALA A 50 2.66 10.69 26.90
CA ALA A 50 3.78 11.29 26.16
C ALA A 50 5.11 11.19 26.93
N GLU A 51 5.08 11.41 28.24
CA GLU A 51 6.27 11.29 29.10
C GLU A 51 6.69 9.83 29.25
N ARG A 52 5.71 8.93 29.41
CA ARG A 52 5.91 7.49 29.44
C ARG A 52 6.57 6.98 28.16
N LEU A 53 6.08 7.42 27.00
CA LEU A 53 6.67 7.08 25.71
C LEU A 53 8.09 7.63 25.57
N ALA A 54 8.30 8.92 25.87
CA ALA A 54 9.63 9.52 25.83
C ALA A 54 10.64 8.85 26.78
N CYS A 55 10.17 8.34 27.93
CA CYS A 55 10.97 7.56 28.87
C CYS A 55 11.41 6.22 28.27
N TYR A 56 10.49 5.47 27.65
CA TYR A 56 10.82 4.23 26.95
C TYR A 56 11.79 4.47 25.79
N ASP A 57 11.56 5.51 24.99
CA ASP A 57 12.42 5.87 23.87
C ASP A 57 13.86 6.14 24.32
N ARG A 58 14.03 6.85 25.45
CA ARG A 58 15.36 7.07 26.05
C ARG A 58 15.99 5.80 26.60
N LEU A 59 15.22 4.96 27.31
CA LEU A 59 15.72 3.75 27.97
C LEU A 59 16.21 2.72 26.96
N PHE A 60 15.46 2.51 25.88
CA PHE A 60 15.79 1.55 24.82
C PHE A 60 16.63 2.16 23.69
N LYS A 61 17.01 3.44 23.79
CA LYS A 61 17.67 4.19 22.72
C LYS A 61 16.91 4.00 21.39
N ALA A 62 15.58 3.99 21.45
CA ALA A 62 14.75 3.83 20.28
C ALA A 62 15.12 4.98 19.32
N PRO A 63 15.46 4.69 18.05
CA PRO A 63 15.81 5.73 17.13
C PRO A 63 14.61 6.65 16.99
N THR A 64 14.73 7.86 17.55
CA THR A 64 13.87 8.97 17.16
C THR A 64 14.09 9.09 15.66
N ILE A 65 13.04 8.90 14.85
CA ILE A 65 13.14 9.02 13.38
C ILE A 65 13.31 10.51 13.06
N ILE A 66 14.48 11.04 13.39
CA ILE A 66 15.05 12.31 12.98
C ILE A 66 16.46 11.92 12.54
N PRO A 67 16.76 11.92 11.23
CA PRO A 67 18.02 11.40 10.75
C PRO A 67 19.14 12.38 11.10
N THR A 68 19.96 12.02 12.09
CA THR A 68 21.31 12.59 12.21
C THR A 68 22.29 11.56 11.70
N GLN A 69 23.12 12.01 10.76
CA GLN A 69 24.10 11.21 10.04
C GLN A 69 25.07 10.52 10.99
N VAL A 70 25.33 9.24 10.74
CA VAL A 70 26.47 8.54 11.33
C VAL A 70 27.38 8.09 10.19
N GLN A 71 28.54 8.73 10.15
CA GLN A 71 29.74 8.26 9.47
C GLN A 71 30.15 6.91 10.06
N THR A 72 30.40 5.94 9.21
CA THR A 72 31.00 4.66 9.59
C THR A 72 32.47 4.68 9.22
N ASP A 73 33.35 4.52 10.21
CA ASP A 73 34.73 4.11 10.02
C ASP A 73 35.06 2.90 10.91
N ALA A 74 35.85 2.01 10.29
CA ALA A 74 36.73 0.98 10.83
C ALA A 74 36.15 -0.34 11.38
N ALA A 75 36.49 -1.41 10.64
CA ALA A 75 36.58 -2.79 11.11
C ALA A 75 37.77 -3.01 12.08
N PRO A 76 37.81 -4.17 12.77
CA PRO A 76 38.91 -5.07 12.43
C PRO A 76 38.55 -6.56 12.36
N VAL A 77 39.46 -7.25 11.68
CA VAL A 77 39.57 -8.67 11.32
C VAL A 77 39.67 -9.57 12.56
N VAL A 78 38.96 -10.71 12.55
CA VAL A 78 39.29 -11.87 13.40
C VAL A 78 39.27 -13.14 12.54
N ALA A 79 40.36 -13.91 12.68
CA ALA A 79 40.70 -15.12 11.96
C ALA A 79 39.70 -16.27 12.20
N ALA A 80 39.38 -17.00 11.14
CA ALA A 80 38.62 -18.25 11.20
C ALA A 80 39.57 -19.46 11.17
N THR A 81 39.54 -20.27 12.22
CA THR A 81 40.00 -21.67 12.20
C THR A 81 38.86 -22.56 11.69
N MET A 82 39.15 -23.39 10.69
CA MET A 82 38.21 -24.36 10.13
C MET A 82 38.06 -25.59 11.04
N PRO A 83 36.85 -26.18 11.19
CA PRO A 83 36.71 -27.58 11.52
C PRO A 83 36.52 -28.44 10.26
N VAL A 84 36.99 -29.67 10.39
CA VAL A 84 37.04 -30.76 9.41
C VAL A 84 35.64 -31.22 8.99
N VAL A 85 35.46 -31.44 7.69
CA VAL A 85 34.25 -31.99 7.07
C VAL A 85 34.22 -33.51 7.29
N GLU A 86 33.22 -33.99 8.03
CA GLU A 86 32.87 -35.41 8.06
C GLU A 86 31.91 -35.70 6.88
N SER A 87 32.34 -36.58 5.99
CA SER A 87 31.60 -36.97 4.79
C SER A 87 30.48 -37.93 5.14
N ASN A 88 29.22 -37.49 5.05
CA ASN A 88 28.07 -38.37 4.96
C ASN A 88 27.52 -38.38 3.52
N GLU A 89 27.53 -39.56 2.91
CA GLU A 89 26.90 -39.84 1.61
C GLU A 89 25.40 -39.48 1.61
N PRO A 90 24.88 -38.84 0.55
CA PRO A 90 23.45 -38.56 0.47
C PRO A 90 22.65 -39.82 0.11
N ALA A 91 21.66 -40.15 0.94
CA ALA A 91 20.67 -41.19 0.68
C ALA A 91 19.83 -40.84 -0.57
N LYS A 92 19.47 -41.87 -1.35
CA LYS A 92 18.67 -41.73 -2.58
C LYS A 92 17.24 -41.22 -2.26
N PRO A 93 16.69 -40.27 -3.03
CA PRO A 93 15.34 -39.73 -2.81
C PRO A 93 14.25 -40.73 -3.22
N GLU A 94 13.45 -41.18 -2.27
CA GLU A 94 12.38 -42.16 -2.50
C GLU A 94 11.04 -41.52 -2.91
N SER A 95 10.82 -40.22 -2.66
CA SER A 95 9.56 -39.54 -3.02
C SER A 95 9.69 -38.46 -4.10
N LEU A 96 8.58 -38.16 -4.79
CA LEU A 96 8.49 -37.06 -5.76
C LEU A 96 8.82 -35.69 -5.14
N LYS A 97 8.51 -35.50 -3.84
CA LYS A 97 8.85 -34.27 -3.11
C LYS A 97 10.36 -34.16 -2.95
N ASP A 98 11.03 -35.24 -2.59
CA ASP A 98 12.48 -35.26 -2.38
C ASP A 98 13.23 -35.04 -3.69
N LYS A 99 12.73 -35.60 -4.80
CA LYS A 99 13.30 -35.35 -6.14
C LYS A 99 13.13 -33.92 -6.62
N VAL A 100 12.01 -33.27 -6.28
CA VAL A 100 11.79 -31.84 -6.61
C VAL A 100 12.68 -30.96 -5.74
N VAL A 101 12.72 -31.20 -4.43
CA VAL A 101 13.58 -30.46 -3.50
C VAL A 101 15.05 -30.61 -3.90
N GLN A 102 15.52 -31.84 -4.18
CA GLN A 102 16.90 -32.08 -4.58
C GLN A 102 17.24 -31.40 -5.91
N LYS A 103 16.37 -31.48 -6.94
CA LYS A 103 16.60 -30.75 -8.20
C LYS A 103 16.68 -29.24 -8.01
N VAL A 104 15.84 -28.66 -7.15
CA VAL A 104 15.83 -27.21 -6.93
C VAL A 104 17.04 -26.78 -6.07
N SER A 105 17.47 -27.62 -5.13
CA SER A 105 18.71 -27.43 -4.36
C SER A 105 19.97 -27.57 -5.21
N ASP A 106 20.03 -28.52 -6.14
CA ASP A 106 21.15 -28.71 -7.08
C ASP A 106 21.35 -27.46 -7.98
N LEU A 107 20.24 -26.80 -8.31
CA LEU A 107 20.22 -25.52 -9.03
C LEU A 107 20.61 -24.31 -8.16
N HIS A 108 20.96 -24.50 -6.87
CA HIS A 108 21.25 -23.45 -5.88
C HIS A 108 20.14 -22.36 -5.80
N LEU A 109 18.90 -22.72 -6.14
CA LEU A 109 17.77 -21.79 -6.19
C LEU A 109 17.10 -21.58 -4.84
N LEU A 110 17.40 -22.41 -3.84
CA LEU A 110 16.81 -22.39 -2.51
C LEU A 110 17.90 -22.44 -1.43
N GLY A 111 17.95 -21.41 -0.60
CA GLY A 111 18.77 -21.34 0.61
C GLY A 111 17.95 -20.99 1.86
N ALA A 112 18.58 -21.02 3.03
CA ALA A 112 18.01 -20.44 4.23
C ALA A 112 18.28 -18.93 4.22
N ALA A 113 17.23 -18.10 4.23
CA ALA A 113 17.40 -16.66 4.33
C ALA A 113 17.90 -16.24 5.74
N PRO A 114 18.55 -15.07 5.87
CA PRO A 114 18.96 -14.53 7.16
C PRO A 114 17.79 -14.47 8.15
N LYS A 115 18.08 -14.58 9.45
CA LYS A 115 17.05 -14.41 10.50
C LYS A 115 16.33 -13.06 10.32
N PHE A 116 15.06 -13.03 10.69
CA PHE A 116 14.28 -11.80 10.69
C PHE A 116 14.93 -10.76 11.61
N ASP A 117 15.13 -9.56 11.11
CA ASP A 117 15.40 -8.37 11.91
C ASP A 117 14.20 -7.42 11.75
N PRO A 118 13.35 -7.30 12.77
CA PRO A 118 12.21 -6.39 12.79
C PRO A 118 12.53 -4.93 12.46
N ASN A 119 13.76 -4.49 12.68
CA ASN A 119 14.15 -3.10 12.42
C ASN A 119 14.45 -2.84 10.93
N VAL A 120 14.75 -3.89 10.18
CA VAL A 120 15.22 -3.79 8.78
C VAL A 120 14.22 -4.41 7.80
N SER A 121 13.57 -5.52 8.18
CA SER A 121 12.66 -6.25 7.30
C SER A 121 11.40 -5.44 6.99
N LEU A 122 11.23 -5.09 5.72
CA LEU A 122 10.10 -4.31 5.23
C LEU A 122 8.80 -5.13 5.31
N LEU A 123 8.85 -6.39 4.89
CA LEU A 123 7.69 -7.29 4.93
C LEU A 123 7.30 -7.66 6.35
N ASP A 124 8.27 -7.87 7.24
CA ASP A 124 7.98 -8.14 8.64
C ASP A 124 7.29 -6.97 9.32
N ARG A 125 7.81 -5.75 9.17
CA ARG A 125 7.16 -4.55 9.71
C ARG A 125 5.77 -4.33 9.13
N ARG A 126 5.56 -4.68 7.86
CA ARG A 126 4.26 -4.52 7.20
C ARG A 126 3.24 -5.56 7.63
N TRP A 127 3.66 -6.80 7.88
CA TRP A 127 2.77 -7.94 8.08
C TRP A 127 2.87 -8.62 9.44
N GLU A 128 3.76 -8.11 10.30
CA GLU A 128 4.02 -8.61 11.65
C GLU A 128 4.31 -10.11 11.65
N LEU A 129 5.27 -10.49 10.82
CA LEU A 129 5.53 -11.88 10.48
C LEU A 129 6.24 -12.59 11.63
N SER A 130 7.28 -12.00 12.20
CA SER A 130 8.02 -12.52 13.36
C SER A 130 7.24 -12.28 14.66
N GLU A 131 7.52 -13.09 15.69
CA GLU A 131 6.85 -12.93 16.99
C GLU A 131 7.15 -11.57 17.62
N GLU A 132 8.38 -11.06 17.43
CA GLU A 132 8.83 -9.78 17.95
C GLU A 132 8.13 -8.58 17.30
N SER A 133 7.64 -8.77 16.07
CA SER A 133 6.91 -7.74 15.30
C SER A 133 5.40 -7.75 15.53
N LYS A 134 4.85 -8.73 16.27
CA LYS A 134 3.41 -8.81 16.54
C LYS A 134 2.98 -7.71 17.51
N LEU A 135 2.04 -6.89 17.05
CA LEU A 135 1.45 -5.80 17.83
C LEU A 135 0.03 -6.16 18.34
N GLY A 136 -0.33 -7.44 18.31
CA GLY A 136 -1.62 -7.95 18.79
C GLY A 136 -2.79 -7.73 17.83
N VAL A 137 -3.96 -8.22 18.26
CA VAL A 137 -5.20 -8.19 17.48
C VAL A 137 -5.98 -6.88 17.63
N TRP A 138 -6.86 -6.61 16.66
CA TRP A 138 -7.82 -5.51 16.65
C TRP A 138 -7.24 -4.08 16.61
N ASN A 139 -5.92 -3.93 16.44
CA ASN A 139 -5.27 -2.65 16.20
C ASN A 139 -5.34 -2.26 14.70
N ILE A 140 -5.77 -1.03 14.41
CA ILE A 140 -5.84 -0.53 13.04
C ILE A 140 -4.43 -0.12 12.58
N ARG A 141 -3.99 -0.62 11.42
CA ARG A 141 -2.76 -0.23 10.72
C ARG A 141 -3.08 0.24 9.31
N ALA A 142 -2.17 1.00 8.70
CA ALA A 142 -2.22 1.26 7.27
C ALA A 142 -1.99 -0.03 6.46
N TYR A 143 -2.65 -0.16 5.31
CA TYR A 143 -2.61 -1.40 4.51
C TYR A 143 -2.10 -1.24 3.07
N GLN A 144 -2.64 -0.30 2.31
CA GLN A 144 -2.05 0.24 1.08
C GLN A 144 -1.69 1.71 1.32
N PRO A 145 -1.05 2.42 0.37
CA PRO A 145 -0.79 3.84 0.54
C PRO A 145 -2.05 4.67 0.85
N VAL A 146 -1.90 5.67 1.71
CA VAL A 146 -2.95 6.64 2.07
C VAL A 146 -2.50 8.00 1.58
N TYR A 147 -3.23 8.54 0.61
CA TYR A 147 -2.85 9.75 -0.11
C TYR A 147 -4.05 10.56 -0.57
N LEU A 148 -3.78 11.84 -0.87
CA LEU A 148 -4.65 12.77 -1.57
C LEU A 148 -3.83 13.42 -2.69
N LEU A 149 -4.33 13.29 -3.92
CA LEU A 149 -3.83 13.94 -5.14
C LEU A 149 -4.86 14.99 -5.53
N PRO A 150 -4.71 16.27 -5.15
CA PRO A 150 -5.63 17.33 -5.57
C PRO A 150 -5.68 17.50 -7.08
N VAL A 151 -4.55 17.23 -7.76
CA VAL A 151 -4.47 17.19 -9.21
C VAL A 151 -4.22 15.75 -9.64
N PHE A 152 -5.18 15.19 -10.36
CA PHE A 152 -5.11 13.90 -11.03
C PHE A 152 -5.68 14.09 -12.44
N TRP A 153 -4.80 14.15 -13.43
CA TRP A 153 -5.14 14.41 -14.82
C TRP A 153 -5.19 13.10 -15.62
N THR A 154 -6.10 12.99 -16.58
CA THR A 154 -6.17 11.87 -17.54
C THR A 154 -5.99 12.36 -18.98
N SER A 155 -5.30 11.55 -19.79
CA SER A 155 -5.15 11.78 -21.23
C SER A 155 -6.43 11.53 -22.02
N ASP A 156 -7.28 10.62 -21.53
CA ASP A 156 -8.50 10.22 -22.21
C ASP A 156 -9.61 9.93 -21.20
N LYS A 157 -10.80 10.50 -21.44
CA LYS A 157 -11.93 10.45 -20.52
C LYS A 157 -12.89 9.35 -20.96
N ASN A 158 -13.26 8.48 -20.03
CA ASN A 158 -14.27 7.46 -20.27
C ASN A 158 -15.69 8.04 -20.14
N GLU A 159 -16.16 8.74 -21.18
CA GLU A 159 -17.47 9.42 -21.18
C GLU A 159 -18.64 8.48 -21.51
N PHE A 160 -18.35 7.26 -21.98
CA PHE A 160 -19.32 6.20 -22.24
C PHE A 160 -18.83 4.84 -21.72
N PRO A 161 -18.77 4.64 -20.39
CA PRO A 161 -18.33 3.35 -19.85
C PRO A 161 -19.25 2.20 -20.31
N THR A 162 -18.66 1.12 -20.80
CA THR A 162 -19.39 -0.05 -21.29
C THR A 162 -18.88 -1.35 -20.69
N SER A 163 -19.66 -2.41 -20.82
CA SER A 163 -19.20 -3.79 -20.66
C SER A 163 -19.97 -4.70 -21.63
N PRO A 164 -19.57 -5.97 -21.81
CA PRO A 164 -20.33 -6.95 -22.59
C PRO A 164 -21.74 -7.21 -22.05
N ASN A 165 -22.02 -6.86 -20.78
CA ASN A 165 -23.37 -6.94 -20.23
C ASN A 165 -24.18 -5.71 -20.71
N PRO A 166 -25.28 -5.91 -21.45
CA PRO A 166 -26.09 -4.81 -21.98
C PRO A 166 -26.65 -3.86 -20.92
N GLU A 167 -26.91 -4.36 -19.70
CA GLU A 167 -27.38 -3.54 -18.58
C GLU A 167 -26.29 -2.60 -18.06
N ASN A 168 -25.02 -2.91 -18.31
CA ASN A 168 -23.85 -2.16 -17.84
C ASN A 168 -23.22 -1.28 -18.93
N THR A 169 -24.05 -0.85 -19.88
CA THR A 169 -23.68 0.04 -20.99
C THR A 169 -24.32 1.41 -20.84
N VAL A 170 -23.48 2.42 -20.58
CA VAL A 170 -23.91 3.81 -20.45
C VAL A 170 -24.27 4.38 -21.82
N LYS A 171 -25.49 4.92 -21.95
CA LYS A 171 -26.00 5.51 -23.21
C LYS A 171 -25.85 7.04 -23.23
N ASP A 172 -25.98 7.66 -22.06
CA ASP A 172 -25.89 9.10 -21.92
C ASP A 172 -24.46 9.51 -21.58
N LYS A 173 -23.96 10.52 -22.30
CA LYS A 173 -22.61 11.02 -22.15
C LYS A 173 -22.37 11.48 -20.71
N GLN A 174 -21.28 10.98 -20.11
CA GLN A 174 -20.79 11.52 -18.84
C GLN A 174 -20.01 12.81 -19.17
N GLU A 175 -20.51 13.97 -18.73
CA GLU A 175 -19.84 15.25 -18.97
C GLU A 175 -18.63 15.40 -18.02
N LEU A 176 -17.49 14.82 -18.42
CA LEU A 176 -16.29 14.74 -17.59
C LEU A 176 -15.28 15.84 -17.95
N THR A 177 -14.52 16.28 -16.95
CA THR A 177 -13.30 17.07 -17.14
C THR A 177 -12.07 16.19 -17.00
N SER A 178 -10.98 16.55 -17.69
CA SER A 178 -9.75 15.73 -17.70
C SER A 178 -8.96 15.80 -16.40
N SER A 179 -9.33 16.69 -15.46
CA SER A 179 -8.65 16.83 -14.17
C SER A 179 -9.64 16.63 -13.05
N GLU A 180 -9.24 15.83 -12.06
CA GLU A 180 -10.01 15.53 -10.87
C GLU A 180 -9.10 15.45 -9.65
N ALA A 181 -9.68 15.37 -8.47
CA ALA A 181 -8.96 14.96 -7.27
C ALA A 181 -9.08 13.44 -7.12
N LYS A 182 -7.99 12.79 -6.70
CA LYS A 182 -7.97 11.36 -6.37
C LYS A 182 -7.50 11.18 -4.95
N PHE A 183 -8.14 10.31 -4.18
CA PHE A 183 -7.63 9.91 -2.87
C PHE A 183 -7.83 8.43 -2.59
N GLN A 184 -7.03 7.91 -1.67
CA GLN A 184 -7.13 6.54 -1.20
C GLN A 184 -7.03 6.48 0.31
N LEU A 185 -7.96 5.74 0.92
CA LEU A 185 -7.94 5.35 2.32
C LEU A 185 -7.74 3.85 2.35
N SER A 186 -6.83 3.36 3.19
CA SER A 186 -6.56 1.93 3.26
C SER A 186 -6.04 1.53 4.63
N PHE A 187 -6.74 0.59 5.24
CA PHE A 187 -6.42 0.11 6.57
C PHE A 187 -6.61 -1.40 6.68
N LYS A 188 -5.93 -1.99 7.66
CA LYS A 188 -6.10 -3.38 8.05
C LYS A 188 -6.02 -3.56 9.55
N THR A 189 -6.59 -4.64 10.03
CA THR A 189 -6.46 -5.08 11.40
C THR A 189 -6.22 -6.58 11.43
N LYS A 190 -5.44 -7.04 12.41
CA LYS A 190 -5.23 -8.46 12.63
C LYS A 190 -6.37 -9.00 13.48
N ALA A 191 -7.11 -9.98 12.98
CA ALA A 191 -8.24 -10.57 13.67
C ALA A 191 -7.82 -11.78 14.54
N TRP A 192 -6.78 -12.51 14.10
CA TRP A 192 -6.27 -13.68 14.82
C TRP A 192 -4.78 -13.86 14.50
N GLU A 193 -3.95 -14.05 15.53
CA GLU A 193 -2.53 -14.39 15.37
C GLU A 193 -2.29 -15.89 15.52
N ASN A 194 -1.28 -16.40 14.81
CA ASN A 194 -0.70 -17.72 15.07
C ASN A 194 -1.72 -18.87 15.03
N ILE A 195 -2.60 -18.87 14.02
CA ILE A 195 -3.62 -19.93 13.81
C ILE A 195 -2.96 -21.32 13.69
N PHE A 196 -1.70 -21.37 13.25
CA PHE A 196 -0.92 -22.58 13.10
C PHE A 196 0.35 -22.51 13.95
N GLY A 197 0.22 -22.73 15.26
CA GLY A 197 1.33 -22.78 16.21
C GLY A 197 1.89 -21.39 16.51
N ASN A 198 2.95 -20.98 15.81
CA ASN A 198 3.55 -19.65 15.88
C ASN A 198 3.60 -18.95 14.51
N ASN A 199 2.64 -19.30 13.64
CA ASN A 199 2.58 -18.77 12.28
C ASN A 199 1.12 -18.75 11.77
N GLY A 200 0.86 -17.97 10.73
CA GLY A 200 -0.46 -17.82 10.12
C GLY A 200 -1.32 -16.81 10.85
N ASP A 201 -1.28 -15.56 10.40
CA ASP A 201 -2.09 -14.47 10.93
C ASP A 201 -3.26 -14.16 9.99
N LEU A 202 -4.47 -14.06 10.53
CA LEU A 202 -5.65 -13.61 9.81
C LEU A 202 -5.78 -12.09 9.93
N TRP A 203 -5.83 -11.43 8.78
CA TRP A 203 -5.97 -10.00 8.61
C TRP A 203 -7.29 -9.66 7.92
N LEU A 204 -7.94 -8.60 8.38
CA LEU A 204 -9.07 -7.97 7.70
C LEU A 204 -8.62 -6.62 7.17
N GLY A 205 -8.85 -6.37 5.89
CA GLY A 205 -8.44 -5.17 5.17
C GLY A 205 -9.62 -4.45 4.55
N TYR A 206 -9.48 -3.15 4.36
CA TYR A 206 -10.39 -2.34 3.58
C TYR A 206 -9.60 -1.24 2.88
N THR A 207 -9.77 -1.16 1.56
CA THR A 207 -9.27 -0.07 0.74
C THR A 207 -10.43 0.62 0.05
N GLN A 208 -10.41 1.94 0.04
CA GLN A 208 -11.34 2.76 -0.72
C GLN A 208 -10.54 3.77 -1.54
N SER A 209 -10.85 3.87 -2.84
CA SER A 209 -10.19 4.80 -3.74
C SER A 209 -11.23 5.57 -4.54
N SER A 210 -11.18 6.91 -4.49
CA SER A 210 -12.21 7.78 -5.07
C SER A 210 -11.62 8.79 -6.04
N ARG A 211 -12.38 9.09 -7.10
CA ARG A 211 -12.11 10.12 -8.10
C ARG A 211 -13.23 11.16 -8.09
N TRP A 212 -12.87 12.40 -7.79
CA TRP A 212 -13.80 13.49 -7.54
C TRP A 212 -13.57 14.63 -8.54
N GLN A 213 -14.59 14.94 -9.34
CA GLN A 213 -14.57 16.00 -10.35
C GLN A 213 -14.64 17.40 -9.72
N VAL A 214 -13.73 17.72 -8.80
CA VAL A 214 -13.65 18.98 -8.04
C VAL A 214 -13.64 20.23 -8.93
N TYR A 215 -13.15 20.10 -10.15
CA TYR A 215 -13.02 21.18 -11.13
C TYR A 215 -14.22 21.29 -12.08
N ASN A 216 -15.17 20.36 -12.03
CA ASN A 216 -16.33 20.33 -12.92
C ASN A 216 -17.52 21.07 -12.29
N SER A 217 -17.53 22.40 -12.37
CA SER A 217 -18.60 23.23 -11.82
C SER A 217 -19.95 23.01 -12.52
N GLU A 218 -19.93 22.74 -13.83
CA GLU A 218 -21.14 22.57 -14.65
C GLU A 218 -21.96 21.37 -14.19
N GLU A 219 -21.30 20.29 -13.76
CA GLU A 219 -21.95 19.07 -13.23
C GLU A 219 -22.08 19.05 -11.69
N SER A 220 -21.89 20.19 -11.02
CA SER A 220 -21.92 20.29 -9.54
C SER A 220 -20.84 19.46 -8.82
N ARG A 221 -19.68 19.27 -9.46
CA ARG A 221 -18.49 18.61 -8.91
C ARG A 221 -18.75 17.21 -8.34
N PRO A 222 -19.26 16.26 -9.14
CA PRO A 222 -19.67 14.95 -8.63
C PRO A 222 -18.46 14.06 -8.36
N PHE A 223 -18.62 13.09 -7.46
CA PHE A 223 -17.74 11.93 -7.47
C PHE A 223 -18.01 11.13 -8.74
N ARG A 224 -16.99 10.98 -9.60
CA ARG A 224 -17.06 10.17 -10.81
C ARG A 224 -17.13 8.70 -10.42
N GLU A 225 -16.18 8.27 -9.59
CA GLU A 225 -16.02 6.86 -9.22
C GLU A 225 -15.53 6.71 -7.78
N THR A 226 -15.99 5.67 -7.10
CA THR A 226 -15.38 5.18 -5.85
C THR A 226 -15.32 3.68 -5.91
N ASN A 227 -14.15 3.08 -5.66
CA ASN A 227 -14.01 1.63 -5.51
C ASN A 227 -13.84 1.27 -4.05
N TYR A 228 -14.61 0.29 -3.61
CA TYR A 228 -14.62 -0.30 -2.28
C TYR A 228 -14.02 -1.70 -2.37
N GLU A 229 -12.99 -1.97 -1.57
CA GLU A 229 -12.19 -3.20 -1.67
C GLU A 229 -11.94 -3.80 -0.27
N PRO A 230 -12.92 -4.49 0.33
CA PRO A 230 -12.71 -5.29 1.52
C PRO A 230 -11.95 -6.58 1.23
N GLU A 231 -11.10 -6.99 2.18
CA GLU A 231 -10.26 -8.17 2.06
C GLU A 231 -10.18 -8.97 3.37
N ALA A 232 -10.07 -10.28 3.26
CA ALA A 232 -9.72 -11.18 4.36
C ALA A 232 -8.50 -12.01 3.93
N SER A 233 -7.38 -11.86 4.65
CA SER A 233 -6.09 -12.41 4.26
C SER A 233 -5.50 -13.30 5.33
N LEU A 234 -5.08 -14.50 4.95
CA LEU A 234 -4.29 -15.39 5.81
C LEU A 234 -2.82 -15.33 5.35
N MET A 235 -1.96 -14.83 6.23
CA MET A 235 -0.56 -14.50 5.94
C MET A 235 0.40 -15.34 6.77
N PHE A 236 1.37 -15.96 6.13
CA PHE A 236 2.35 -16.84 6.74
C PHE A 236 3.75 -16.28 6.57
N ARG A 237 4.51 -16.31 7.66
CA ARG A 237 5.95 -16.11 7.68
C ARG A 237 6.64 -17.28 6.96
N THR A 238 7.52 -16.95 6.03
CA THR A 238 8.49 -17.88 5.42
C THR A 238 9.91 -17.32 5.60
N ASN A 239 10.93 -18.15 5.37
CA ASN A 239 12.33 -17.72 5.53
C ASN A 239 13.26 -18.45 4.56
N TYR A 240 13.00 -18.29 3.27
CA TYR A 240 13.80 -18.92 2.21
C TYR A 240 14.54 -17.85 1.41
N GLU A 241 15.73 -18.17 0.92
CA GLU A 241 16.42 -17.35 -0.08
C GLU A 241 16.16 -17.96 -1.46
N ILE A 242 15.64 -17.14 -2.40
CA ILE A 242 15.34 -17.53 -3.77
C ILE A 242 15.94 -16.47 -4.71
N LEU A 243 16.85 -16.87 -5.59
CA LEU A 243 17.50 -15.98 -6.57
C LEU A 243 18.12 -14.71 -5.92
N GLY A 244 18.66 -14.86 -4.71
CA GLY A 244 19.27 -13.77 -3.94
C GLY A 244 18.28 -12.81 -3.26
N LEU A 245 16.98 -13.10 -3.29
CA LEU A 245 15.93 -12.41 -2.54
C LEU A 245 15.43 -13.27 -1.38
N ASN A 246 15.09 -12.66 -0.25
CA ASN A 246 14.48 -13.35 0.87
C ASN A 246 12.98 -13.48 0.64
N ALA A 247 12.47 -14.68 0.39
CA ALA A 247 11.05 -15.00 0.42
C ALA A 247 10.59 -15.05 1.90
N ARG A 248 9.86 -14.00 2.31
CA ARG A 248 9.44 -13.77 3.71
C ARG A 248 7.96 -14.02 3.95
N LEU A 249 7.13 -13.92 2.92
CA LEU A 249 5.68 -13.96 3.02
C LEU A 249 5.09 -14.93 2.00
N LEU A 250 4.22 -15.81 2.47
CA LEU A 250 3.25 -16.54 1.66
C LEU A 250 1.86 -16.25 2.21
N GLY A 251 0.86 -16.00 1.37
CA GLY A 251 -0.49 -15.80 1.86
C GLY A 251 -1.57 -16.03 0.83
N VAL A 252 -2.82 -16.04 1.30
CA VAL A 252 -4.02 -16.11 0.49
C VAL A 252 -5.01 -15.06 0.97
N THR A 253 -5.65 -14.37 0.04
CA THR A 253 -6.59 -13.28 0.32
C THR A 253 -7.88 -13.51 -0.45
N LEU A 254 -9.00 -13.50 0.28
CA LEU A 254 -10.32 -13.31 -0.31
C LEU A 254 -10.54 -11.81 -0.46
N ASN A 255 -10.90 -11.39 -1.67
CA ASN A 255 -11.04 -10.00 -2.03
C ASN A 255 -12.37 -9.82 -2.77
N HIS A 256 -13.13 -8.82 -2.34
CA HIS A 256 -14.24 -8.28 -3.10
C HIS A 256 -13.86 -6.86 -3.53
N GLN A 257 -14.19 -6.48 -4.76
CA GLN A 257 -14.05 -5.11 -5.20
C GLN A 257 -15.29 -4.71 -6.00
N SER A 258 -15.91 -3.60 -5.61
CA SER A 258 -17.05 -3.03 -6.33
C SER A 258 -17.03 -1.51 -6.29
N ASN A 259 -17.79 -0.87 -7.16
CA ASN A 259 -17.93 0.58 -7.15
C ASN A 259 -19.18 1.10 -6.43
N GLY A 260 -20.04 0.20 -5.94
CA GLY A 260 -21.26 0.54 -5.21
C GLY A 260 -22.27 1.37 -6.02
N ARG A 261 -22.21 1.30 -7.35
CA ARG A 261 -23.16 1.96 -8.25
C ARG A 261 -24.25 1.00 -8.71
N SER A 262 -25.40 1.55 -9.08
CA SER A 262 -26.44 0.82 -9.81
C SER A 262 -26.11 0.77 -11.31
N ASP A 263 -26.82 -0.08 -12.05
CA ASP A 263 -26.77 -0.07 -13.50
C ASP A 263 -27.15 1.30 -14.09
N PRO A 264 -26.53 1.73 -15.20
CA PRO A 264 -25.54 0.99 -16.01
C PRO A 264 -24.08 1.12 -15.55
N LEU A 265 -23.82 1.86 -14.46
CA LEU A 265 -22.47 2.14 -13.96
C LEU A 265 -21.94 1.06 -13.01
N SER A 266 -22.77 0.09 -12.60
CA SER A 266 -22.34 -0.98 -11.69
C SER A 266 -21.13 -1.73 -12.22
N ARG A 267 -20.11 -1.92 -11.39
CA ARG A 267 -18.95 -2.77 -11.67
C ARG A 267 -18.57 -3.51 -10.40
N SER A 268 -18.30 -4.81 -10.53
CA SER A 268 -17.89 -5.64 -9.39
C SER A 268 -17.19 -6.92 -9.84
N TRP A 269 -16.42 -7.50 -8.92
CA TRP A 269 -15.82 -8.82 -9.07
C TRP A 269 -15.28 -9.33 -7.72
N ASN A 270 -15.10 -10.65 -7.66
CA ASN A 270 -14.58 -11.36 -6.50
C ASN A 270 -13.30 -12.13 -6.89
N ARG A 271 -12.31 -12.14 -5.99
CA ARG A 271 -10.99 -12.75 -6.24
C ARG A 271 -10.50 -13.58 -5.06
N VAL A 272 -9.80 -14.66 -5.41
CA VAL A 272 -8.86 -15.35 -4.52
C VAL A 272 -7.45 -14.99 -4.97
N ILE A 273 -6.72 -14.23 -4.16
CA ILE A 273 -5.40 -13.68 -4.47
C ILE A 273 -4.35 -14.46 -3.66
N PHE A 274 -3.31 -14.95 -4.32
CA PHE A 274 -2.14 -15.50 -3.63
C PHE A 274 -1.11 -14.39 -3.44
N ASN A 275 -0.45 -14.35 -2.29
CA ASN A 275 0.53 -13.32 -1.95
C ASN A 275 1.90 -13.97 -1.77
N LEU A 276 2.87 -13.52 -2.56
CA LEU A 276 4.26 -13.96 -2.45
C LEU A 276 5.13 -12.71 -2.22
N GLY A 277 5.67 -12.57 -1.01
CA GLY A 277 6.49 -11.42 -0.65
C GLY A 277 7.96 -11.77 -0.54
N PHE A 278 8.77 -11.01 -1.26
CA PHE A 278 10.22 -11.09 -1.29
C PHE A 278 10.83 -9.76 -0.86
N GLU A 279 12.00 -9.77 -0.25
CA GLU A 279 12.72 -8.55 0.09
C GLU A 279 14.23 -8.75 0.09
N LYS A 280 14.95 -7.64 0.00
CA LYS A 280 16.39 -7.55 0.23
C LYS A 280 16.75 -6.11 0.54
N ASP A 281 17.41 -5.87 1.67
CA ASP A 281 17.82 -4.54 2.10
C ASP A 281 16.65 -3.53 2.04
N ASN A 282 16.77 -2.50 1.20
CA ASN A 282 15.76 -1.46 1.00
C ASN A 282 14.76 -1.76 -0.11
N PHE A 283 14.72 -2.99 -0.61
CA PHE A 283 13.85 -3.44 -1.69
C PHE A 283 12.83 -4.46 -1.19
N ALA A 284 11.59 -4.33 -1.63
CA ALA A 284 10.54 -5.33 -1.43
C ALA A 284 9.78 -5.59 -2.73
N LEU A 285 9.30 -6.81 -2.91
CA LEU A 285 8.58 -7.27 -4.08
C LEU A 285 7.39 -8.12 -3.63
N MET A 286 6.19 -7.75 -4.08
CA MET A 286 4.98 -8.54 -3.89
C MET A 286 4.53 -9.06 -5.25
N LEU A 287 4.41 -10.38 -5.39
CA LEU A 287 3.77 -11.01 -6.54
C LEU A 287 2.39 -11.50 -6.12
N ARG A 288 1.37 -11.17 -6.92
CA ARG A 288 -0.01 -11.48 -6.61
C ARG A 288 -0.76 -12.06 -7.80
N PRO A 289 -0.63 -13.36 -8.11
CA PRO A 289 -1.56 -14.00 -9.03
C PRO A 289 -2.92 -14.17 -8.34
N TRP A 290 -4.00 -14.09 -9.11
CA TRP A 290 -5.35 -14.29 -8.60
C TRP A 290 -6.24 -15.10 -9.53
N TYR A 291 -7.21 -15.74 -8.91
CA TYR A 291 -8.34 -16.36 -9.57
C TYR A 291 -9.58 -15.49 -9.36
N ARG A 292 -10.24 -15.07 -10.46
CA ARG A 292 -11.57 -14.43 -10.37
C ARG A 292 -12.61 -15.51 -10.13
N VAL A 293 -13.42 -15.34 -9.08
CA VAL A 293 -14.60 -16.17 -8.85
C VAL A 293 -15.63 -15.80 -9.91
N GLU A 294 -16.10 -16.79 -10.67
CA GLU A 294 -17.08 -16.57 -11.74
C GLU A 294 -18.46 -16.28 -11.15
N GLU A 295 -19.20 -15.42 -11.83
CA GLU A 295 -20.58 -15.04 -11.52
C GLU A 295 -21.49 -15.52 -12.66
N ASP A 296 -22.79 -15.65 -12.40
CA ASP A 296 -23.75 -15.99 -13.46
C ASP A 296 -23.75 -14.89 -14.53
N ALA A 297 -23.74 -15.27 -15.81
CA ALA A 297 -23.55 -14.33 -16.92
C ALA A 297 -24.57 -13.16 -16.97
N LYS A 298 -25.76 -13.37 -16.42
CA LYS A 298 -26.82 -12.34 -16.30
C LYS A 298 -26.56 -11.33 -15.18
N ASP A 299 -25.81 -11.72 -14.15
CA ASP A 299 -25.54 -10.94 -12.95
C ASP A 299 -24.10 -10.37 -12.96
N ASP A 300 -23.25 -10.84 -13.88
CA ASP A 300 -21.87 -10.39 -14.06
C ASP A 300 -21.83 -9.00 -14.73
N ASN A 301 -21.44 -7.97 -13.98
CA ASN A 301 -21.42 -6.60 -14.47
C ASN A 301 -20.33 -6.32 -15.51
N ASN A 302 -19.28 -7.15 -15.55
CA ASN A 302 -18.10 -6.96 -16.38
C ASN A 302 -17.43 -8.31 -16.71
N PRO A 303 -18.04 -9.13 -17.58
CA PRO A 303 -17.62 -10.52 -17.83
C PRO A 303 -16.21 -10.68 -18.38
N ASP A 304 -15.70 -9.66 -19.07
CA ASP A 304 -14.40 -9.60 -19.71
C ASP A 304 -13.32 -8.91 -18.85
N ILE A 305 -13.57 -8.60 -17.57
CA ILE A 305 -12.61 -7.89 -16.71
C ILE A 305 -11.24 -8.56 -16.61
N LYS A 306 -11.19 -9.90 -16.68
CA LYS A 306 -9.95 -10.70 -16.71
C LYS A 306 -9.11 -10.49 -17.97
N ASP A 307 -9.68 -9.95 -19.02
CA ASP A 307 -8.95 -9.70 -20.26
C ASP A 307 -8.32 -8.31 -20.28
N TYR A 308 -8.62 -7.46 -19.28
CA TYR A 308 -8.01 -6.13 -19.10
C TYR A 308 -7.18 -6.01 -17.81
N ILE A 309 -7.84 -6.10 -16.64
CA ILE A 309 -7.15 -6.05 -15.33
C ILE A 309 -6.34 -7.32 -15.11
N GLY A 310 -6.83 -8.45 -15.63
CA GLY A 310 -5.99 -9.63 -15.75
C GLY A 310 -6.07 -10.62 -14.62
N ARG A 311 -4.94 -11.30 -14.41
CA ARG A 311 -4.81 -12.50 -13.55
C ARG A 311 -3.67 -12.39 -12.55
N GLY A 312 -2.98 -11.26 -12.52
CA GLY A 312 -1.97 -11.00 -11.53
C GLY A 312 -1.35 -9.63 -11.66
N ASP A 313 -0.74 -9.19 -10.57
CA ASP A 313 0.15 -8.05 -10.54
C ASP A 313 1.44 -8.35 -9.77
N LEU A 314 2.39 -7.44 -9.97
CA LEU A 314 3.66 -7.37 -9.28
C LEU A 314 3.80 -5.94 -8.78
N THR A 315 4.15 -5.77 -7.50
CA THR A 315 4.49 -4.47 -6.93
C THR A 315 5.91 -4.52 -6.38
N ALA A 316 6.81 -3.76 -7.00
CA ALA A 316 8.18 -3.56 -6.55
C ALA A 316 8.27 -2.23 -5.77
N PHE A 317 8.97 -2.25 -4.65
CA PHE A 317 9.24 -1.09 -3.80
C PHE A 317 10.74 -0.94 -3.60
N TYR A 318 11.22 0.31 -3.62
CA TYR A 318 12.62 0.62 -3.31
C TYR A 318 12.73 1.92 -2.53
N ARG A 319 13.51 1.90 -1.44
CA ARG A 319 13.82 3.07 -0.62
C ARG A 319 15.26 3.54 -0.85
N LYS A 320 15.41 4.82 -1.22
CA LYS A 320 16.72 5.48 -1.37
C LYS A 320 16.78 6.74 -0.51
N GLY A 321 17.48 6.64 0.62
CA GLY A 321 17.47 7.70 1.63
C GLY A 321 16.04 7.96 2.10
N ASN A 322 15.63 9.23 2.06
CA ASN A 322 14.27 9.63 2.39
C ASN A 322 13.34 9.62 1.17
N ASN A 323 13.54 8.79 0.15
CA ASN A 323 12.64 8.67 -1.01
C ASN A 323 12.14 7.24 -1.14
N ASP A 324 10.84 7.11 -1.39
CA ASP A 324 10.17 5.83 -1.61
C ASP A 324 9.69 5.78 -3.06
N PHE A 325 10.06 4.72 -3.77
CA PHE A 325 9.65 4.45 -5.14
C PHE A 325 8.83 3.17 -5.16
N SER A 326 7.73 3.15 -5.91
CA SER A 326 6.94 1.95 -6.14
C SER A 326 6.60 1.80 -7.61
N LEU A 327 6.66 0.57 -8.11
CA LEU A 327 6.29 0.21 -9.47
C LEU A 327 5.34 -0.98 -9.42
N MET A 328 4.10 -0.77 -9.84
CA MET A 328 3.12 -1.82 -10.06
C MET A 328 3.08 -2.17 -11.55
N LEU A 329 3.15 -3.47 -11.85
CA LEU A 329 2.94 -4.03 -13.17
C LEU A 329 1.80 -5.02 -13.10
N ARG A 330 0.82 -4.89 -14.00
CA ARG A 330 -0.35 -5.75 -14.08
C ARG A 330 -0.54 -6.22 -15.50
N HIS A 331 -0.96 -7.48 -15.67
CA HIS A 331 -1.14 -8.05 -17.01
C HIS A 331 -2.26 -9.09 -17.06
N SER A 332 -2.90 -9.21 -18.23
CA SER A 332 -3.95 -10.19 -18.51
C SER A 332 -3.45 -11.63 -18.48
N LEU A 333 -2.14 -11.82 -18.75
CA LEU A 333 -1.50 -13.11 -19.00
C LEU A 333 -2.15 -13.87 -20.18
N LYS A 334 -2.67 -13.11 -21.14
CA LYS A 334 -3.14 -13.59 -22.45
C LYS A 334 -2.33 -12.93 -23.56
N GLY A 335 -2.28 -13.56 -24.72
CA GLY A 335 -1.67 -13.01 -25.93
C GLY A 335 -2.70 -12.47 -26.93
N GLY A 336 -2.21 -11.96 -28.06
CA GLY A 336 -3.03 -11.37 -29.12
C GLY A 336 -3.80 -10.13 -28.65
N ASP A 337 -5.01 -9.95 -29.15
CA ASP A 337 -5.87 -8.79 -28.85
C ASP A 337 -6.34 -8.72 -27.38
N ARG A 338 -6.01 -9.72 -26.56
CA ARG A 338 -6.28 -9.75 -25.12
C ARG A 338 -5.04 -9.50 -24.27
N SER A 339 -3.93 -9.09 -24.88
CA SER A 339 -2.68 -8.75 -24.19
C SER A 339 -2.75 -7.34 -23.60
N HIS A 340 -3.60 -7.17 -22.58
CA HIS A 340 -3.75 -5.91 -21.87
C HIS A 340 -3.03 -5.91 -20.53
N GLY A 341 -2.75 -4.73 -20.01
CA GLY A 341 -2.12 -4.55 -18.73
C GLY A 341 -2.06 -3.08 -18.33
N ALA A 342 -1.33 -2.84 -17.25
CA ALA A 342 -1.07 -1.50 -16.75
C ALA A 342 0.28 -1.43 -16.05
N VAL A 343 0.84 -0.22 -16.05
CA VAL A 343 1.98 0.17 -15.22
C VAL A 343 1.56 1.34 -14.34
N GLN A 344 1.96 1.31 -13.07
CA GLN A 344 1.86 2.47 -12.19
C GLN A 344 3.20 2.71 -11.51
N PHE A 345 3.70 3.94 -11.60
CA PHE A 345 4.86 4.41 -10.87
C PHE A 345 4.44 5.44 -9.83
N ASP A 346 4.89 5.25 -8.60
CA ASP A 346 4.70 6.17 -7.49
C ASP A 346 6.05 6.62 -6.95
N TRP A 347 6.17 7.92 -6.67
CA TRP A 347 7.31 8.50 -5.96
C TRP A 347 6.81 9.33 -4.79
N ALA A 348 7.12 8.86 -3.57
CA ALA A 348 6.88 9.61 -2.35
C ALA A 348 8.17 10.24 -1.83
N PHE A 349 8.24 11.57 -1.85
CA PHE A 349 9.42 12.37 -1.48
C PHE A 349 9.20 13.13 -0.16
N PRO A 350 10.27 13.51 0.56
CA PRO A 350 10.13 14.10 1.89
C PRO A 350 9.60 15.54 1.80
N ILE A 351 8.60 15.87 2.62
CA ILE A 351 8.20 17.25 2.91
C ILE A 351 8.56 17.59 4.35
N LYS A 352 7.90 16.94 5.32
CA LYS A 352 8.13 17.14 6.75
C LYS A 352 7.57 15.98 7.56
N ASP A 353 8.35 15.44 8.49
CA ASP A 353 7.95 14.33 9.35
C ASP A 353 7.33 13.17 8.54
N LYS A 354 6.09 12.80 8.85
CA LYS A 354 5.33 11.76 8.13
C LYS A 354 4.62 12.27 6.87
N LEU A 355 4.55 13.58 6.65
CA LEU A 355 3.95 14.15 5.46
C LEU A 355 4.94 14.05 4.29
N ARG A 356 4.47 13.45 3.21
CA ARG A 356 5.24 13.19 2.00
C ARG A 356 4.58 13.87 0.82
N GLY A 357 5.37 14.35 -0.13
CA GLY A 357 4.88 14.69 -1.45
C GLY A 357 4.73 13.40 -2.25
N HIS A 358 3.72 13.31 -3.11
CA HIS A 358 3.39 12.09 -3.84
C HIS A 358 3.14 12.40 -5.31
N LEU A 359 3.99 11.87 -6.18
CA LEU A 359 3.77 11.82 -7.63
C LEU A 359 3.32 10.41 -8.01
N GLN A 360 2.26 10.30 -8.82
CA GLN A 360 1.76 9.04 -9.35
C GLN A 360 1.59 9.15 -10.86
N ILE A 361 2.06 8.15 -11.59
CA ILE A 361 1.88 8.03 -13.04
C ILE A 361 1.32 6.64 -13.32
N PHE A 362 0.18 6.56 -13.98
CA PHE A 362 -0.45 5.32 -14.41
C PHE A 362 -0.57 5.31 -15.93
N ASP A 363 -0.28 4.20 -16.59
CA ASP A 363 -0.60 3.97 -18.00
C ASP A 363 -1.16 2.57 -18.20
N GLY A 364 -2.30 2.46 -18.87
CA GLY A 364 -2.90 1.17 -19.22
C GLY A 364 -4.39 1.10 -18.91
N TYR A 365 -4.86 -0.11 -18.62
CA TYR A 365 -6.28 -0.41 -18.36
C TYR A 365 -6.57 -0.58 -16.87
N GLY A 366 -7.78 -0.19 -16.43
CA GLY A 366 -8.26 -0.44 -15.07
C GLY A 366 -7.54 0.36 -13.99
N GLU A 367 -7.43 1.67 -14.21
CA GLU A 367 -7.09 2.65 -13.17
C GLU A 367 -8.14 2.64 -12.05
N SER A 368 -9.40 2.43 -12.42
CA SER A 368 -10.57 2.22 -11.55
C SER A 368 -11.49 1.14 -12.14
N LEU A 369 -12.49 0.67 -11.40
CA LEU A 369 -13.41 -0.35 -11.93
C LEU A 369 -14.25 0.16 -13.10
N ILE A 370 -14.75 1.40 -13.06
CA ILE A 370 -15.49 1.94 -14.21
C ILE A 370 -14.62 2.07 -15.47
N ASP A 371 -13.30 2.21 -15.29
CA ASP A 371 -12.29 2.30 -16.35
C ASP A 371 -11.58 0.96 -16.61
N TYR A 372 -12.12 -0.18 -16.18
CA TYR A 372 -11.45 -1.49 -16.28
C TYR A 372 -11.04 -1.86 -17.72
N ASN A 373 -11.87 -1.49 -18.70
CA ASN A 373 -11.66 -1.72 -20.14
C ASN A 373 -11.33 -0.44 -20.92
N HIS A 374 -11.00 0.66 -20.22
CA HIS A 374 -10.61 1.93 -20.82
C HIS A 374 -9.10 2.13 -20.66
N ARG A 375 -8.40 2.48 -21.76
CA ARG A 375 -6.96 2.75 -21.71
C ARG A 375 -6.71 4.25 -21.65
N ALA A 376 -6.00 4.68 -20.62
CA ALA A 376 -5.54 6.06 -20.53
C ALA A 376 -4.25 6.18 -19.72
N THR A 377 -3.58 7.31 -19.89
CA THR A 377 -2.48 7.74 -19.02
C THR A 377 -3.03 8.70 -17.99
N TYR A 378 -2.69 8.50 -16.72
CA TYR A 378 -3.05 9.38 -15.62
C TYR A 378 -1.81 9.90 -14.90
N VAL A 379 -1.81 11.17 -14.54
CA VAL A 379 -0.71 11.81 -13.80
C VAL A 379 -1.27 12.57 -12.62
N GLY A 380 -0.81 12.21 -11.43
CA GLY A 380 -1.27 12.75 -10.16
C GLY A 380 -0.16 13.38 -9.33
N LEU A 381 -0.44 14.52 -8.72
CA LEU A 381 0.46 15.17 -7.77
C LEU A 381 -0.31 15.57 -6.51
N GLY A 382 0.26 15.23 -5.35
CA GLY A 382 -0.29 15.62 -4.06
C GLY A 382 0.57 15.19 -2.89
N VAL A 383 -0.08 14.62 -1.88
CA VAL A 383 0.55 14.26 -0.60
C VAL A 383 0.14 12.87 -0.14
N SER A 384 1.03 12.21 0.61
CA SER A 384 0.74 10.96 1.30
C SER A 384 1.15 11.01 2.77
N LEU A 385 0.48 10.18 3.58
CA LEU A 385 0.75 10.01 5.00
C LEU A 385 1.29 8.62 5.33
N MET A 386 0.92 7.61 4.54
CA MET A 386 1.33 6.22 4.70
C MET A 386 1.69 5.66 3.33
N ASN A 387 2.86 5.04 3.20
CA ASN A 387 3.30 4.38 1.97
C ASN A 387 3.26 2.84 2.16
N TRP A 388 3.80 2.10 1.18
CA TRP A 388 3.85 0.63 1.22
C TRP A 388 4.66 0.08 2.41
N TYR A 389 5.77 0.72 2.79
CA TYR A 389 6.71 0.26 3.83
C TYR A 389 7.36 1.41 4.62
#